data_AF-A0A3N5XZZ8-F1
#
_entry.id   AF-A0A3N5XZZ8-F1
#
_cell.length_a   1.000
_cell.length_b   1.000
_cell.length_c   1.000
_cell.angle_alpha   90.00
_cell.angle_beta   90.00
_cell.angle_gamma   90.00
#
_symmetry.space_group_name_H-M   'P 1'
#
loop_
_entity.id
_entity.type
_entity.pdbx_description
1 polymer ?
#
loop_
_entity_poly.entity_id
_entity_poly.type
_entity_poly.pdbx_seq_one_letter_code
_entity_poly.pdbx_strand_id
1 'polypeptide(L)'
;MEALNLNGEWTLVHFPEGAYLAASPAELKALGLPSVSAYVPGNVELDLVRAGQLPEPFYGDQIRRLRPLETHEWWYIRNFQAPAAGKTPWRLVFEGLDTLATVWLNGACLGEANNMLVEQSFDATVALRPGAENELVVRIGSSLNAARRYEYDAVALSWERREEGLHIRKAAHMWGWDIMPRAVSAGIWRPVWLESVAETAIEQLYFYTIEVTPGQLEPELGEAEGGAPGAGTLRDAHALLGVRFQFRTPERNLDGFSLRFRGRCVSPETHEFEYEWPVEFVAGGCTIPVPGARLWWPKGSGEPVLYTVTTDLLYKGKVTATRTGRVGIRKLVVDRTELSGRPRMVEPSAAERVRLDTPPDPESHFIFYVNGEPVQVRGTNWVPLDAFHSRDAERLEAAMALVDDLGCNMVRCWGGNVYEAERFFDLCDEKGILVWQDFAFACCRYPQTAEFLERVQEEAERVVRRLRNHPALAIWCGDNEIDMAYLSEGLSPEHNRITRVVLPAVLHRLDPFRAFVPSSPYTPPAVFRQKDPWRATPEQ
;
A
#
# COMPACT_ATOMS: atom_id res chain seq x y z
N MET A 1 9.34 21.87 -5.00
CA MET A 1 8.51 22.20 -3.82
C MET A 1 9.43 22.32 -2.63
N GLU A 2 9.20 23.30 -1.77
CA GLU A 2 9.90 23.38 -0.49
C GLU A 2 9.17 22.47 0.50
N ALA A 3 9.88 21.50 1.06
CA ALA A 3 9.41 20.59 2.10
C ALA A 3 10.33 20.68 3.31
N LEU A 4 9.77 20.99 4.48
CA LEU A 4 10.47 21.02 5.75
C LEU A 4 10.20 19.72 6.51
N ASN A 5 11.26 18.94 6.71
CA ASN A 5 11.21 17.70 7.48
C ASN A 5 10.99 17.99 8.98
N LEU A 6 9.96 17.36 9.57
CA LEU A 6 9.59 17.49 10.99
C LEU A 6 9.84 16.20 11.80
N ASN A 7 10.64 15.27 11.27
CA ASN A 7 11.13 14.08 11.95
C ASN A 7 12.22 14.41 12.99
N GLY A 8 12.54 13.47 13.86
CA GLY A 8 13.56 13.59 14.91
C GLY A 8 12.92 13.70 16.30
N GLU A 9 13.49 14.53 17.16
CA GLU A 9 13.07 14.64 18.55
C GLU A 9 11.79 15.47 18.73
N TRP A 10 10.94 15.03 19.65
CA TRP A 10 9.68 15.59 20.08
C TRP A 10 9.58 15.49 21.61
N THR A 11 8.71 16.29 22.21
CA THR A 11 8.31 16.11 23.61
C THR A 11 7.04 15.27 23.67
N LEU A 12 6.98 14.30 24.58
CA LEU A 12 5.81 13.44 24.79
C LEU A 12 5.29 13.58 26.22
N VAL A 13 3.99 13.89 26.34
CA VAL A 13 3.24 13.86 27.60
C VAL A 13 2.16 12.78 27.48
N HIS A 14 1.96 11.97 28.51
CA HIS A 14 0.96 10.91 28.48
C HIS A 14 0.32 10.64 29.84
N PHE A 15 -0.89 10.12 29.81
CA PHE A 15 -1.68 9.74 30.99
C PHE A 15 -2.87 8.86 30.57
N PRO A 16 -3.50 8.12 31.49
CA PRO A 16 -4.74 7.39 31.20
C PRO A 16 -5.80 8.35 30.64
N GLU A 17 -6.39 8.02 29.50
CA GLU A 17 -7.34 8.90 28.82
C GLU A 17 -8.57 9.17 29.73
N GLY A 18 -8.90 10.45 29.88
CA GLY A 18 -9.96 10.91 30.79
C GLY A 18 -9.52 11.13 32.24
N ALA A 19 -8.26 10.87 32.60
CA ALA A 19 -7.72 11.26 33.92
C ALA A 19 -7.66 12.79 34.09
N TYR A 20 -7.45 13.52 33.00
CA TYR A 20 -7.51 14.98 32.94
C TYR A 20 -8.39 15.42 31.78
N LEU A 21 -9.02 16.59 31.89
CA LEU A 21 -9.91 17.16 30.88
C LEU A 21 -9.18 18.19 30.00
N ALA A 22 -8.03 17.81 29.41
CA ALA A 22 -7.34 18.66 28.45
C ALA A 22 -7.94 18.46 27.05
N ALA A 23 -8.62 19.48 26.52
CA ALA A 23 -9.19 19.49 25.18
C ALA A 23 -8.35 20.30 24.18
N SER A 24 -7.31 20.99 24.66
CA SER A 24 -6.42 21.84 23.84
C SER A 24 -4.97 21.83 24.32
N PRO A 25 -4.00 22.22 23.46
CA PRO A 25 -2.61 22.39 23.87
C PRO A 25 -2.41 23.35 25.06
N ALA A 26 -3.22 24.41 25.14
CA ALA A 26 -3.13 25.38 26.22
C ALA A 26 -3.54 24.78 27.58
N GLU A 27 -4.61 23.98 27.59
CA GLU A 27 -5.07 23.26 28.78
C GLU A 27 -4.08 22.17 29.19
N LEU A 28 -3.54 21.41 28.23
CA LEU A 28 -2.48 20.43 28.51
C LEU A 28 -1.29 21.11 29.22
N LYS A 29 -0.83 22.25 28.69
CA LYS A 29 0.27 23.01 29.28
C LYS A 29 -0.03 23.50 30.69
N ALA A 30 -1.28 23.90 30.96
CA ALA A 30 -1.72 24.34 32.28
C ALA A 30 -1.69 23.23 33.35
N LEU A 31 -1.75 21.95 32.95
CA LEU A 31 -1.66 20.82 33.88
C LEU A 31 -0.25 20.59 34.43
N GLY A 32 0.80 21.04 33.73
CA GLY A 32 2.19 20.91 34.20
C GLY A 32 2.66 19.46 34.39
N LEU A 33 2.16 18.53 33.58
CA LEU A 33 2.47 17.10 33.67
C LEU A 33 3.92 16.81 33.24
N PRO A 34 4.54 15.74 33.79
CA PRO A 34 5.87 15.32 33.36
C PRO A 34 5.85 14.89 31.89
N SER A 35 6.97 15.10 31.22
CA SER A 35 7.20 14.69 29.84
C SER A 35 8.43 13.81 29.70
N VAL A 36 8.51 13.10 28.58
CA VAL A 36 9.70 12.36 28.12
C VAL A 36 10.09 12.82 26.73
N SER A 37 11.35 12.56 26.35
CA SER A 37 11.78 12.73 24.96
C SER A 37 11.19 11.61 24.11
N ALA A 38 10.71 11.97 22.92
CA ALA A 38 10.17 11.06 21.94
C ALA A 38 10.78 11.25 20.56
N TYR A 39 10.74 10.21 19.73
CA TYR A 39 11.22 10.26 18.34
C TYR A 39 10.09 10.03 17.34
N VAL A 40 10.16 10.76 16.23
CA VAL A 40 9.25 10.61 15.08
C VAL A 40 10.10 10.38 13.82
N PRO A 41 9.85 9.35 13.01
CA PRO A 41 8.86 8.28 13.21
C PRO A 41 9.13 7.45 14.48
N GLY A 42 8.08 7.01 15.17
CA GLY A 42 8.22 6.26 16.42
C GLY A 42 6.92 5.67 16.96
N ASN A 43 7.08 4.81 17.97
CA ASN A 43 6.02 4.24 18.79
C ASN A 43 6.27 4.60 20.25
N VAL A 44 5.22 4.94 20.99
CA VAL A 44 5.30 5.45 22.38
C VAL A 44 6.02 4.48 23.32
N GLU A 45 5.89 3.17 23.10
CA GLU A 45 6.57 2.15 23.90
C GLU A 45 8.09 2.27 23.77
N LEU A 46 8.60 2.55 22.58
CA LEU A 46 10.02 2.72 22.33
C LEU A 46 10.55 4.00 23.00
N ASP A 47 9.74 5.06 23.04
CA ASP A 47 10.04 6.31 23.76
C ASP A 47 10.15 6.05 25.27
N LEU A 48 9.19 5.31 25.84
CA LEU A 48 9.19 4.97 27.26
C LEU A 48 10.33 4.03 27.66
N VAL A 49 10.75 3.11 26.77
CA VAL A 49 11.95 2.28 26.97
C VAL A 49 13.19 3.16 27.02
N ARG A 50 13.35 4.09 26.06
CA ARG A 50 14.48 5.05 26.07
C ARG A 50 14.51 5.92 27.32
N ALA A 51 13.33 6.32 27.81
CA ALA A 51 13.19 7.08 29.04
C ALA A 51 13.39 6.25 30.32
N GLY A 52 13.61 4.93 30.22
CA GLY A 52 13.77 4.03 31.36
C GLY A 52 12.49 3.76 32.14
N GLN A 53 11.31 4.09 31.58
CA GLN A 53 10.01 3.87 32.21
C GLN A 53 9.40 2.51 31.87
N LEU A 54 9.84 1.90 30.76
CA LEU A 54 9.53 0.52 30.40
C LEU A 54 10.82 -0.28 30.23
N PRO A 55 10.80 -1.59 30.57
CA PRO A 55 11.90 -2.48 30.19
C PRO A 55 11.73 -2.93 28.72
N GLU A 56 12.75 -3.61 28.15
CA GLU A 56 12.73 -4.11 26.77
C GLU A 56 11.52 -5.04 26.51
N PRO A 57 10.52 -4.62 25.71
CA PRO A 57 9.24 -5.33 25.63
C PRO A 57 9.33 -6.78 25.14
N PHE A 58 10.36 -7.12 24.36
CA PHE A 58 10.50 -8.47 23.79
C PHE A 58 11.21 -9.47 24.71
N TYR A 59 11.63 -9.09 25.92
CA TYR A 59 12.25 -10.02 26.86
C TYR A 59 11.22 -10.72 27.75
N GLY A 60 11.19 -12.06 27.74
CA GLY A 60 10.33 -12.86 28.63
C GLY A 60 8.85 -12.56 28.42
N ASP A 61 8.15 -12.18 29.49
CA ASP A 61 6.73 -11.78 29.47
C ASP A 61 6.51 -10.27 29.51
N GLN A 62 7.57 -9.46 29.34
CA GLN A 62 7.53 -8.02 29.53
C GLN A 62 6.57 -7.30 28.59
N ILE A 63 6.29 -7.85 27.40
CA ILE A 63 5.28 -7.33 26.47
C ILE A 63 3.89 -7.16 27.14
N ARG A 64 3.57 -7.98 28.14
CA ARG A 64 2.29 -7.87 28.88
C ARG A 64 2.19 -6.59 29.71
N ARG A 65 3.32 -5.95 30.03
CA ARG A 65 3.37 -4.66 30.73
C ARG A 65 2.85 -3.50 29.89
N LEU A 66 2.69 -3.70 28.58
CA LEU A 66 2.10 -2.70 27.69
C LEU A 66 0.58 -2.57 27.87
N ARG A 67 -0.10 -3.58 28.42
CA ARG A 67 -1.57 -3.62 28.47
C ARG A 67 -2.23 -2.39 29.13
N PRO A 68 -1.72 -1.83 30.26
CA PRO A 68 -2.29 -0.62 30.85
C PRO A 68 -2.18 0.61 29.92
N LEU A 69 -1.17 0.65 29.04
CA LEU A 69 -0.91 1.75 28.13
C LEU A 69 -1.95 1.87 27.01
N GLU A 70 -2.68 0.79 26.71
CA GLU A 70 -3.72 0.79 25.68
C GLU A 70 -4.87 1.77 25.98
N THR A 71 -5.03 2.20 27.24
CA THR A 71 -6.04 3.17 27.70
C THR A 71 -5.51 4.60 27.82
N HIS A 72 -4.25 4.85 27.46
CA HIS A 72 -3.63 6.16 27.56
C HIS A 72 -3.94 7.04 26.36
N GLU A 73 -3.85 8.34 26.57
CA GLU A 73 -3.68 9.33 25.53
C GLU A 73 -2.27 9.91 25.55
N TRP A 74 -1.81 10.34 24.37
CA TRP A 74 -0.42 10.68 24.10
C TRP A 74 -0.35 12.02 23.39
N TRP A 75 0.43 12.95 23.90
CA TRP A 75 0.56 14.30 23.38
C TRP A 75 2.00 14.55 22.94
N TYR A 76 2.19 14.56 21.63
CA TYR A 76 3.45 14.92 20.97
C TYR A 76 3.49 16.44 20.75
N ILE A 77 4.60 17.08 21.13
CA ILE A 77 4.82 18.52 20.98
C ILE A 77 6.17 18.76 20.31
N ARG A 78 6.19 19.64 19.31
CA ARG A 78 7.42 20.08 18.64
C ARG A 78 7.37 21.53 18.24
N ASN A 79 8.45 22.23 18.56
CA ASN A 79 8.72 23.56 18.02
C ASN A 79 9.58 23.43 16.76
N PHE A 80 9.28 24.26 15.76
CA PHE A 80 10.07 24.33 14.52
C PHE A 80 10.06 25.74 13.94
N GLN A 81 11.12 26.06 13.21
CA GLN A 81 11.23 27.32 12.47
C GLN A 81 10.60 27.15 11.09
N ALA A 82 9.54 27.90 10.78
CA ALA A 82 8.91 27.85 9.47
C ALA A 82 9.74 28.66 8.44
N PRO A 83 9.73 28.25 7.16
CA PRO A 83 10.35 29.02 6.09
C PRO A 83 9.81 30.45 6.00
N ALA A 84 10.68 31.40 5.65
CA ALA A 84 10.30 32.78 5.36
C ALA A 84 9.78 32.91 3.93
N ALA A 85 8.82 32.09 3.52
CA ALA A 85 8.20 32.21 2.20
C ALA A 85 6.97 33.12 2.27
N GLY A 86 6.69 33.84 1.17
CA GLY A 86 5.48 34.65 1.02
C GLY A 86 4.19 33.80 1.04
N LYS A 87 3.04 34.42 0.73
CA LYS A 87 1.72 33.77 0.76
C LYS A 87 1.61 32.63 -0.26
N THR A 88 2.07 31.43 0.06
CA THR A 88 1.75 30.19 -0.64
C THR A 88 0.88 29.31 0.26
N PRO A 89 -0.07 28.53 -0.27
CA PRO A 89 -0.78 27.56 0.54
C PRO A 89 0.19 26.50 1.08
N TRP A 90 -0.01 26.07 2.32
CA TRP A 90 0.83 25.12 3.03
C TRP A 90 0.03 23.91 3.48
N ARG A 91 0.65 22.74 3.39
CA ARG A 91 0.08 21.47 3.83
C ARG A 91 1.02 20.82 4.84
N LEU A 92 0.47 20.42 5.98
CA LEU A 92 1.15 19.55 6.93
C LEU A 92 0.77 18.10 6.60
N VAL A 93 1.76 17.25 6.39
CA VAL A 93 1.56 15.86 5.98
C VAL A 93 2.14 14.92 7.04
N PHE A 94 1.34 13.93 7.44
CA PHE A 94 1.75 12.79 8.24
C PHE A 94 1.56 11.54 7.42
N GLU A 95 2.65 10.85 7.10
CA GLU A 95 2.58 9.61 6.33
C GLU A 95 1.93 8.46 7.14
N GLY A 96 1.85 8.59 8.47
CA GLY A 96 1.17 7.62 9.32
C GLY A 96 0.97 8.12 10.76
N LEU A 97 -0.29 8.19 11.17
CA LEU A 97 -0.74 8.48 12.53
C LEU A 97 -1.45 7.26 13.10
N ASP A 98 -0.95 6.71 14.21
CA ASP A 98 -1.51 5.52 14.84
C ASP A 98 -2.21 5.87 16.16
N THR A 99 -3.54 5.99 16.23
CA THR A 99 -4.51 5.99 15.11
C THR A 99 -5.45 7.18 15.21
N LEU A 100 -6.04 7.41 16.39
CA LEU A 100 -7.05 8.43 16.62
C LEU A 100 -6.36 9.74 17.00
N ALA A 101 -6.00 10.54 16.01
CA ALA A 101 -5.20 11.73 16.22
C ALA A 101 -6.00 13.03 16.07
N THR A 102 -5.66 14.03 16.86
CA THR A 102 -6.08 15.42 16.67
C THR A 102 -4.83 16.28 16.54
N VAL A 103 -4.80 17.18 15.56
CA VAL A 103 -3.61 17.96 15.20
C VAL A 103 -3.86 19.45 15.39
N TRP A 104 -2.95 20.14 16.07
CA TRP A 104 -2.95 21.58 16.24
C TRP A 104 -1.66 22.22 15.78
N LEU A 105 -1.77 23.39 15.16
CA LEU A 105 -0.63 24.26 14.84
C LEU A 105 -0.86 25.62 15.48
N ASN A 106 0.07 26.05 16.33
CA ASN A 106 0.00 27.31 17.06
C ASN A 106 -1.32 27.50 17.85
N GLY A 107 -1.86 26.40 18.39
CA GLY A 107 -3.12 26.35 19.13
C GLY A 107 -4.38 26.25 18.26
N ALA A 108 -4.29 26.42 16.93
CA ALA A 108 -5.41 26.23 16.02
C ALA A 108 -5.56 24.75 15.66
N CYS A 109 -6.76 24.18 15.85
CA CYS A 109 -7.05 22.81 15.44
C CYS A 109 -7.10 22.71 13.92
N LEU A 110 -6.25 21.86 13.34
CA LEU A 110 -6.20 21.62 11.91
C LEU A 110 -7.15 20.50 11.46
N GLY A 111 -7.42 19.54 12.34
CA GLY A 111 -8.33 18.43 12.07
C GLY A 111 -8.03 17.16 12.87
N GLU A 112 -8.74 16.09 12.52
CA GLU A 112 -8.65 14.78 13.14
C GLU A 112 -8.31 13.69 12.11
N ALA A 113 -7.69 12.62 12.57
CA ALA A 113 -7.41 11.41 11.81
C ALA A 113 -7.82 10.16 12.61
N ASN A 114 -8.30 9.13 11.91
CA ASN A 114 -8.81 7.91 12.54
C ASN A 114 -8.46 6.62 11.78
N ASN A 115 -7.40 6.68 10.98
CA ASN A 115 -6.95 5.57 10.14
C ASN A 115 -5.41 5.55 10.06
N MET A 116 -4.84 4.49 10.62
CA MET A 116 -3.39 4.26 10.68
C MET A 116 -2.77 3.97 9.32
N LEU A 117 -3.58 3.39 8.42
CA LEU A 117 -3.12 2.68 7.24
C LEU A 117 -2.89 3.60 6.03
N VAL A 118 -3.18 4.89 6.18
CA VAL A 118 -3.08 5.90 5.11
C VAL A 118 -2.49 7.20 5.63
N GLU A 119 -1.83 7.92 4.72
CA GLU A 119 -1.37 9.29 4.93
C GLU A 119 -2.54 10.21 5.32
N GLN A 120 -2.26 11.16 6.20
CA GLN A 120 -3.15 12.22 6.64
C GLN A 120 -2.51 13.57 6.33
N SER A 121 -3.28 14.48 5.75
CA SER A 121 -2.78 15.82 5.46
C SER A 121 -3.80 16.89 5.86
N PHE A 122 -3.27 18.03 6.30
CA PHE A 122 -4.05 19.14 6.84
C PHE A 122 -3.60 20.46 6.22
N ASP A 123 -4.55 21.34 5.92
CA ASP A 123 -4.24 22.70 5.50
C ASP A 123 -3.63 23.47 6.69
N ALA A 124 -2.38 23.89 6.55
CA ALA A 124 -1.63 24.62 7.56
C ALA A 124 -1.59 26.13 7.27
N THR A 125 -2.13 26.58 6.13
CA THR A 125 -1.91 27.92 5.57
C THR A 125 -2.27 29.04 6.54
N VAL A 126 -3.41 28.94 7.21
CA VAL A 126 -3.93 29.99 8.10
C VAL A 126 -3.24 29.98 9.46
N ALA A 127 -2.89 28.79 9.96
CA ALA A 127 -2.35 28.62 11.30
C ALA A 127 -0.82 28.81 11.38
N LEU A 128 -0.11 28.60 10.26
CA LEU A 128 1.34 28.76 10.17
C LEU A 128 1.76 30.22 10.40
N ARG A 129 2.88 30.43 11.08
CA ARG A 129 3.56 31.72 11.25
C ARG A 129 4.84 31.70 10.42
N PRO A 130 4.81 32.17 9.15
CA PRO A 130 5.98 32.13 8.27
C PRO A 130 7.16 32.93 8.84
N GLY A 131 8.37 32.42 8.67
CA GLY A 131 9.59 33.07 9.16
C GLY A 131 9.69 33.18 10.69
N ALA A 132 8.82 32.51 11.44
CA ALA A 132 8.83 32.49 12.90
C ALA A 132 8.87 31.06 13.46
N GLU A 133 9.07 30.96 14.78
CA GLU A 133 8.89 29.71 15.51
C GLU A 133 7.39 29.34 15.55
N ASN A 134 7.13 28.04 15.36
CA ASN A 134 5.81 27.45 15.33
C ASN A 134 5.77 26.25 16.27
N GLU A 135 4.63 26.05 16.94
CA GLU A 135 4.39 24.90 17.81
C GLU A 135 3.39 23.96 17.14
N LEU A 136 3.80 22.72 16.89
CA LEU A 136 2.96 21.63 16.41
C LEU A 136 2.66 20.68 17.57
N VAL A 137 1.37 20.40 17.78
CA VAL A 137 0.91 19.48 18.82
C VAL A 137 0.01 18.41 18.19
N VAL A 138 0.25 17.15 18.54
CA VAL A 138 -0.54 16.01 18.09
C VAL A 138 -0.97 15.21 19.31
N ARG A 139 -2.28 15.09 19.52
CA ARG A 139 -2.85 14.16 20.50
C ARG A 139 -3.17 12.86 19.78
N ILE A 140 -2.81 11.73 20.36
CA ILE A 140 -3.25 10.40 19.96
C ILE A 140 -4.06 9.79 21.10
N GLY A 141 -5.35 9.57 20.86
CA GLY A 141 -6.28 8.97 21.81
C GLY A 141 -6.21 7.45 21.86
N SER A 142 -6.84 6.87 22.87
CA SER A 142 -6.84 5.43 23.09
C SER A 142 -7.75 4.70 22.08
N SER A 143 -7.14 3.85 21.25
CA SER A 143 -7.88 2.95 20.36
C SER A 143 -8.80 2.01 21.13
N LEU A 144 -8.38 1.55 22.32
CA LEU A 144 -9.19 0.65 23.15
C LEU A 144 -10.43 1.35 23.73
N ASN A 145 -10.29 2.59 24.22
CA ASN A 145 -11.44 3.34 24.74
C ASN A 145 -12.40 3.76 23.62
N ALA A 146 -11.89 4.07 22.43
CA ALA A 146 -12.72 4.36 21.28
C ALA A 146 -13.50 3.12 20.80
N ALA A 147 -12.88 1.94 20.80
CA ALA A 147 -13.55 0.69 20.44
C ALA A 147 -14.80 0.43 21.29
N ARG A 148 -14.79 0.83 22.58
CA ARG A 148 -15.95 0.70 23.49
C ARG A 148 -17.15 1.56 23.12
N ARG A 149 -16.99 2.53 22.21
CA ARG A 149 -18.05 3.45 21.77
C ARG A 149 -18.86 2.90 20.61
N TYR A 150 -18.41 1.80 19.99
CA TYR A 150 -19.12 1.15 18.89
C TYR A 150 -20.10 0.10 19.39
N GLU A 151 -21.18 -0.07 18.62
CA GLU A 151 -22.04 -1.24 18.70
C GLU A 151 -21.49 -2.35 17.80
N TYR A 152 -21.57 -3.58 18.26
CA TYR A 152 -21.06 -4.75 17.57
C TYR A 152 -22.21 -5.58 17.02
N ASP A 153 -22.30 -5.66 15.70
CA ASP A 153 -23.28 -6.48 15.02
C ASP A 153 -23.05 -7.97 15.30
N ALA A 154 -24.12 -8.77 15.35
CA ALA A 154 -24.02 -10.21 15.60
C ALA A 154 -23.21 -10.98 14.54
N VAL A 155 -23.04 -10.43 13.33
CA VAL A 155 -22.19 -11.01 12.28
C VAL A 155 -20.71 -10.72 12.50
N ALA A 156 -20.38 -9.69 13.28
CA ALA A 156 -19.00 -9.32 13.56
C ALA A 156 -18.32 -10.45 14.35
N LEU A 157 -17.10 -10.80 13.93
CA LEU A 157 -16.35 -11.90 14.54
C LEU A 157 -14.86 -11.58 14.49
N SER A 158 -14.18 -11.77 15.60
CA SER A 158 -12.71 -11.80 15.66
C SER A 158 -12.23 -13.13 16.22
N TRP A 159 -10.93 -13.37 16.21
CA TRP A 159 -10.34 -14.36 17.11
C TRP A 159 -10.58 -13.98 18.58
N GLU A 160 -10.45 -14.97 19.47
CA GLU A 160 -10.79 -14.85 20.89
C GLU A 160 -10.17 -13.60 21.53
N ARG A 161 -11.02 -12.73 22.11
CA ARG A 161 -10.67 -11.52 22.89
C ARG A 161 -9.95 -10.44 22.07
N ARG A 162 -10.44 -10.16 20.86
CA ARG A 162 -9.88 -9.15 19.93
C ARG A 162 -10.95 -8.33 19.21
N GLU A 163 -12.18 -8.36 19.69
CA GLU A 163 -13.34 -7.70 19.09
C GLU A 163 -13.12 -6.18 19.02
N GLU A 164 -12.40 -5.63 19.99
CA GLU A 164 -12.04 -4.20 20.04
C GLU A 164 -11.30 -3.70 18.78
N GLY A 165 -10.66 -4.60 18.01
CA GLY A 165 -9.95 -4.24 16.79
C GLY A 165 -10.82 -4.07 15.55
N LEU A 166 -12.06 -4.56 15.54
CA LEU A 166 -12.87 -4.66 14.32
C LEU A 166 -13.26 -3.29 13.73
N HIS A 167 -13.55 -2.30 14.58
CA HIS A 167 -13.99 -0.96 14.15
C HIS A 167 -12.86 0.03 13.94
N ILE A 168 -11.64 -0.31 14.39
CA ILE A 168 -10.48 0.58 14.33
C ILE A 168 -9.65 0.22 13.10
N ARG A 169 -9.44 1.17 12.18
CA ARG A 169 -8.58 0.98 11.00
C ARG A 169 -7.11 1.08 11.42
N LYS A 170 -6.60 -0.02 11.93
CA LYS A 170 -5.26 -0.25 12.50
C LYS A 170 -4.80 -1.66 12.11
N ALA A 171 -3.50 -1.89 12.01
CA ALA A 171 -2.96 -3.20 11.65
C ALA A 171 -3.47 -4.30 12.60
N ALA A 172 -4.05 -5.36 12.03
CA ALA A 172 -4.82 -6.34 12.81
C ALA A 172 -3.97 -7.12 13.81
N HIS A 173 -2.73 -7.47 13.45
CA HIS A 173 -1.83 -8.21 14.33
C HIS A 173 -1.48 -7.46 15.64
N MET A 174 -1.64 -6.13 15.70
CA MET A 174 -1.35 -5.36 16.92
C MET A 174 -2.28 -5.74 18.08
N TRP A 175 -3.47 -6.27 17.78
CA TRP A 175 -4.39 -6.82 18.78
C TRP A 175 -3.97 -8.20 19.30
N GLY A 176 -2.85 -8.72 18.79
CA GLY A 176 -2.32 -10.06 18.97
C GLY A 176 -2.52 -10.89 17.70
N TRP A 177 -1.62 -11.84 17.46
CA TRP A 177 -1.74 -12.87 16.43
C TRP A 177 -1.15 -14.19 16.94
N ASP A 178 -1.22 -15.29 16.17
CA ASP A 178 -0.58 -16.56 16.54
C ASP A 178 0.95 -16.52 16.36
N ILE A 179 1.43 -15.65 15.46
CA ILE A 179 2.87 -15.39 15.20
C ILE A 179 3.39 -14.08 15.81
N MET A 180 2.52 -13.24 16.39
CA MET A 180 2.88 -11.92 16.92
C MET A 180 2.22 -11.66 18.27
N PRO A 181 2.92 -11.06 19.25
CA PRO A 181 2.31 -10.72 20.52
C PRO A 181 1.31 -9.58 20.36
N ARG A 182 0.42 -9.43 21.33
CA ARG A 182 -0.41 -8.22 21.41
C ARG A 182 0.45 -7.02 21.83
N ALA A 183 0.45 -6.00 20.99
CA ALA A 183 1.08 -4.70 21.23
C ALA A 183 0.21 -3.61 20.58
N VAL A 184 -0.87 -3.21 21.27
CA VAL A 184 -1.77 -2.15 20.78
C VAL A 184 -1.12 -0.80 21.02
N SER A 185 -0.17 -0.47 20.14
CA SER A 185 0.66 0.72 20.20
C SER A 185 -0.07 1.97 19.73
N ALA A 186 0.58 3.12 19.98
CA ALA A 186 0.24 4.45 19.49
C ALA A 186 1.53 5.15 19.02
N GLY A 187 1.40 6.13 18.13
CA GLY A 187 2.53 6.97 17.74
C GLY A 187 2.37 7.68 16.40
N ILE A 188 3.29 8.61 16.13
CA ILE A 188 3.50 9.14 14.79
C ILE A 188 4.48 8.18 14.10
N TRP A 189 3.94 7.08 13.58
CA TRP A 189 4.72 5.89 13.23
C TRP A 189 5.44 5.97 11.88
N ARG A 190 5.14 7.01 11.09
CA ARG A 190 5.81 7.34 9.82
C ARG A 190 6.16 8.84 9.74
N PRO A 191 6.97 9.26 8.76
CA PRO A 191 7.44 10.64 8.62
C PRO A 191 6.35 11.72 8.64
N VAL A 192 6.77 12.91 9.07
CA VAL A 192 5.97 14.13 9.08
C VAL A 192 6.76 15.28 8.47
N TRP A 193 6.11 16.08 7.62
CA TRP A 193 6.72 17.25 7.00
C TRP A 193 5.69 18.33 6.69
N LEU A 194 6.18 19.55 6.53
CA LEU A 194 5.41 20.69 6.06
C LEU A 194 5.82 21.00 4.62
N GLU A 195 4.89 21.09 3.69
CA GLU A 195 5.17 21.37 2.28
C GLU A 195 4.34 22.53 1.72
N SER A 196 4.96 23.27 0.81
CA SER A 196 4.28 24.28 0.01
C SER A 196 3.46 23.63 -1.10
N VAL A 197 2.22 24.07 -1.26
CA VAL A 197 1.32 23.58 -2.32
C VAL A 197 1.41 24.52 -3.51
N ALA A 198 1.97 24.04 -4.61
CA ALA A 198 2.07 24.80 -5.85
C ALA A 198 0.67 25.06 -6.45
N GLU A 199 0.43 26.25 -7.01
CA GLU A 199 -0.85 26.56 -7.69
C GLU A 199 -1.06 25.65 -8.90
N THR A 200 0.01 25.38 -9.66
CA THR A 200 0.02 24.44 -10.78
C THR A 200 0.79 23.18 -10.41
N ALA A 201 0.17 22.01 -10.54
CA ALA A 201 0.77 20.72 -10.19
C ALA A 201 0.13 19.55 -10.94
N ILE A 202 0.92 18.52 -11.24
CA ILE A 202 0.41 17.25 -11.76
C ILE A 202 -0.04 16.40 -10.57
N GLU A 203 -1.35 16.28 -10.36
CA GLU A 203 -1.95 15.61 -9.20
C GLU A 203 -2.02 14.10 -9.38
N GLN A 204 -2.29 13.63 -10.60
CA GLN A 204 -2.42 12.21 -10.93
C GLN A 204 -1.65 11.87 -12.19
N LEU A 205 -0.90 10.78 -12.12
CA LEU A 205 -0.35 10.05 -13.26
C LEU A 205 -0.57 8.57 -12.98
N TYR A 206 -1.28 7.91 -13.87
CA TYR A 206 -1.51 6.47 -13.83
C TYR A 206 -1.06 5.86 -15.14
N PHE A 207 0.01 5.08 -15.07
CA PHE A 207 0.59 4.36 -16.20
C PHE A 207 0.06 2.94 -16.24
N TYR A 208 -0.27 2.46 -17.43
CA TYR A 208 -0.64 1.07 -17.66
C TYR A 208 -0.19 0.63 -19.05
N THR A 209 0.09 -0.66 -19.21
CA THR A 209 0.51 -1.22 -20.50
C THR A 209 -0.70 -1.67 -21.30
N ILE A 210 -0.96 -0.99 -22.41
CA ILE A 210 -2.04 -1.36 -23.34
C ILE A 210 -1.64 -2.65 -24.07
N GLU A 211 -0.47 -2.64 -24.68
CA GLU A 211 0.03 -3.72 -25.51
C GLU A 211 1.55 -3.86 -25.39
N VAL A 212 2.02 -5.10 -25.48
CA VAL A 212 3.42 -5.45 -25.73
C VAL A 212 3.42 -6.37 -26.94
N THR A 213 4.09 -5.94 -28.01
CA THR A 213 4.38 -6.75 -29.18
C THR A 213 5.81 -7.27 -29.04
N PRO A 214 6.03 -8.59 -28.84
CA PRO A 214 7.37 -9.13 -28.74
C PRO A 214 8.19 -8.86 -30.00
N GLY A 215 9.49 -8.68 -29.81
CA GLY A 215 10.45 -8.67 -30.91
C GLY A 215 10.43 -10.01 -31.65
N GLN A 216 10.15 -10.02 -32.96
CA GLN A 216 10.26 -11.22 -33.78
C GLN A 216 11.65 -11.31 -34.42
N LEU A 217 12.21 -12.51 -34.50
CA LEU A 217 13.32 -12.83 -35.40
C LEU A 217 12.78 -12.77 -36.83
N GLU A 218 13.20 -11.78 -37.63
CA GLU A 218 12.98 -11.86 -39.08
C GLU A 218 14.04 -12.78 -39.69
N PRO A 219 13.65 -13.76 -40.53
CA PRO A 219 14.60 -14.44 -41.39
C PRO A 219 15.23 -13.41 -42.32
N GLU A 220 16.56 -13.35 -42.39
CA GLU A 220 17.22 -12.62 -43.46
C GLU A 220 16.76 -13.23 -44.80
N LEU A 221 16.08 -12.45 -45.64
CA LEU A 221 15.82 -12.82 -47.03
C LEU A 221 17.15 -12.74 -47.81
N GLY A 222 18.03 -13.71 -47.57
CA GLY A 222 19.17 -14.01 -48.43
C GLY A 222 18.71 -14.94 -49.55
N GLU A 223 18.93 -14.54 -50.80
CA GLU A 223 18.77 -15.42 -51.96
C GLU A 223 19.56 -16.72 -51.72
N ALA A 224 18.86 -17.84 -51.65
CA ALA A 224 19.50 -19.13 -51.47
C ALA A 224 20.08 -19.63 -52.80
N GLU A 225 21.40 -19.54 -52.95
CA GLU A 225 22.17 -20.68 -53.45
C GLU A 225 23.25 -21.06 -52.41
N GLY A 226 22.93 -22.03 -51.54
CA GLY A 226 23.93 -22.89 -50.90
C GLY A 226 24.59 -22.46 -49.58
N GLY A 227 24.08 -21.47 -48.85
CA GLY A 227 24.61 -21.06 -47.54
C GLY A 227 23.69 -21.41 -46.36
N ALA A 228 24.25 -21.78 -45.20
CA ALA A 228 23.53 -22.01 -43.95
C ALA A 228 22.62 -20.81 -43.56
N PRO A 229 21.49 -21.01 -42.86
CA PRO A 229 20.60 -19.93 -42.46
C PRO A 229 21.36 -18.85 -41.69
N GLY A 230 21.30 -17.61 -42.18
CA GLY A 230 21.85 -16.43 -41.51
C GLY A 230 21.20 -16.22 -40.14
N ALA A 231 21.96 -15.66 -39.20
CA ALA A 231 21.44 -15.25 -37.90
C ALA A 231 20.43 -14.11 -38.14
N GLY A 232 19.13 -14.38 -37.95
CA GLY A 232 18.09 -13.37 -38.11
C GLY A 232 18.32 -12.16 -37.21
N THR A 233 17.88 -10.98 -37.67
CA THR A 233 17.88 -9.76 -36.86
C THR A 233 16.66 -9.78 -35.95
N LEU A 234 16.85 -9.74 -34.63
CA LEU A 234 15.74 -9.51 -33.69
C LEU A 234 15.19 -8.10 -33.93
N ARG A 235 13.89 -7.98 -34.24
CA ARG A 235 13.21 -6.70 -34.01
C ARG A 235 13.19 -6.44 -32.50
N ASP A 236 13.42 -5.20 -32.09
CA ASP A 236 13.19 -4.83 -30.70
C ASP A 236 11.68 -4.89 -30.39
N ALA A 237 11.33 -5.19 -29.14
CA ALA A 237 9.93 -5.21 -28.71
C ALA A 237 9.29 -3.82 -28.87
N HIS A 238 8.00 -3.78 -29.17
CA HIS A 238 7.22 -2.54 -29.24
C HIS A 238 6.19 -2.54 -28.11
N ALA A 239 6.03 -1.41 -27.42
CA ALA A 239 5.02 -1.27 -26.37
C ALA A 239 4.17 -0.03 -26.57
N LEU A 240 2.90 -0.13 -26.17
CA LEU A 240 1.98 1.00 -26.05
C LEU A 240 1.67 1.23 -24.58
N LEU A 241 2.11 2.36 -24.04
CA LEU A 241 1.78 2.79 -22.68
C LEU A 241 0.56 3.71 -22.71
N GLY A 242 -0.46 3.36 -21.94
CA GLY A 242 -1.56 4.25 -21.63
C GLY A 242 -1.23 5.09 -20.40
N VAL A 243 -1.63 6.36 -20.43
CA VAL A 243 -1.52 7.28 -19.29
C VAL A 243 -2.86 7.92 -19.02
N ARG A 244 -3.33 7.86 -17.78
CA ARG A 244 -4.38 8.77 -17.28
C ARG A 244 -3.73 9.84 -16.42
N PHE A 245 -4.08 11.10 -16.68
CA PHE A 245 -3.50 12.23 -15.97
C PHE A 245 -4.58 13.16 -15.43
N GLN A 246 -4.23 13.85 -14.35
CA GLN A 246 -4.95 15.00 -13.85
C GLN A 246 -3.94 16.03 -13.32
N PHE A 247 -4.15 17.29 -13.61
CA PHE A 247 -3.38 18.40 -13.08
C PHE A 247 -4.29 19.51 -12.57
N ARG A 248 -3.71 20.39 -11.75
CA ARG A 248 -4.34 21.61 -11.27
C ARG A 248 -3.61 22.81 -11.86
N THR A 249 -4.32 23.88 -12.12
CA THR A 249 -3.77 25.18 -12.57
C THR A 249 -4.77 26.30 -12.25
N PRO A 250 -4.32 27.54 -11.95
CA PRO A 250 -5.20 28.69 -11.84
C PRO A 250 -5.64 29.24 -13.22
N GLU A 251 -4.99 28.80 -14.31
CA GLU A 251 -5.29 29.26 -15.66
C GLU A 251 -6.70 28.86 -16.10
N ARG A 252 -7.48 29.85 -16.56
CA ARG A 252 -8.84 29.63 -17.06
C ARG A 252 -8.88 29.16 -18.51
N ASN A 253 -7.94 29.64 -19.32
CA ASN A 253 -7.77 29.18 -20.70
C ASN A 253 -6.65 28.13 -20.73
N LEU A 254 -7.02 26.91 -21.13
CA LEU A 254 -6.11 25.77 -21.21
C LEU A 254 -5.41 25.66 -22.58
N ASP A 255 -5.69 26.55 -23.53
CA ASP A 255 -5.00 26.60 -24.82
C ASP A 255 -3.49 26.78 -24.64
N GLY A 256 -2.73 25.86 -25.24
CA GLY A 256 -1.28 25.85 -25.19
C GLY A 256 -0.70 25.07 -24.00
N PHE A 257 -1.51 24.35 -23.23
CA PHE A 257 -0.98 23.32 -22.33
C PHE A 257 -0.61 22.05 -23.10
N SER A 258 0.47 21.39 -22.67
CA SER A 258 0.86 20.05 -23.12
C SER A 258 1.54 19.27 -22.00
N LEU A 259 1.52 17.94 -22.10
CA LEU A 259 2.29 17.04 -21.24
C LEU A 259 3.41 16.40 -22.06
N ARG A 260 4.65 16.58 -21.63
CA ARG A 260 5.82 15.95 -22.24
C ARG A 260 6.37 14.86 -21.34
N PHE A 261 6.40 13.64 -21.83
CA PHE A 261 6.90 12.44 -21.17
C PHE A 261 8.28 12.11 -21.71
N ARG A 262 9.25 11.95 -20.83
CA ARG A 262 10.62 11.52 -21.16
C ARG A 262 10.99 10.33 -20.30
N GLY A 263 11.11 9.16 -20.92
CA GLY A 263 11.51 7.93 -20.25
C GLY A 263 12.93 7.54 -20.57
N ARG A 264 13.70 7.10 -19.57
CA ARG A 264 15.06 6.58 -19.73
C ARG A 264 15.29 5.35 -18.84
N CYS A 265 15.83 4.28 -19.41
CA CYS A 265 16.47 3.18 -18.68
C CYS A 265 17.95 3.09 -19.09
N VAL A 266 18.79 2.49 -18.24
CA VAL A 266 20.26 2.38 -18.47
C VAL A 266 20.79 0.95 -18.43
N SER A 267 19.98 -0.01 -18.00
CA SER A 267 20.32 -1.43 -17.89
C SER A 267 19.15 -2.28 -18.40
N PRO A 268 19.40 -3.37 -19.15
CA PRO A 268 20.70 -3.90 -19.58
C PRO A 268 21.40 -3.04 -20.65
N GLU A 269 20.63 -2.21 -21.37
CA GLU A 269 21.13 -1.23 -22.33
C GLU A 269 20.38 0.08 -22.17
N THR A 270 20.99 1.19 -22.59
CA THR A 270 20.31 2.48 -22.55
C THR A 270 19.21 2.54 -23.61
N HIS A 271 17.99 2.86 -23.18
CA HIS A 271 16.87 3.14 -24.06
C HIS A 271 16.14 4.38 -23.55
N GLU A 272 15.76 5.24 -24.49
CA GLU A 272 15.07 6.50 -24.22
C GLU A 272 13.87 6.66 -25.14
N PHE A 273 12.83 7.31 -24.63
CA PHE A 273 11.71 7.77 -25.44
C PHE A 273 11.26 9.16 -24.99
N GLU A 274 10.71 9.92 -25.93
CA GLU A 274 10.07 11.20 -25.67
C GLU A 274 8.74 11.27 -26.42
N TYR A 275 7.72 11.78 -25.74
CA TYR A 275 6.39 11.95 -26.32
C TYR A 275 5.71 13.17 -25.72
N GLU A 276 5.15 14.04 -26.55
CA GLU A 276 4.40 15.20 -26.11
C GLU A 276 2.93 15.10 -26.55
N TRP A 277 2.03 15.40 -25.62
CA TRP A 277 0.59 15.33 -25.82
C TRP A 277 -0.06 16.69 -25.51
N PRO A 278 -0.74 17.34 -26.46
CA PRO A 278 -1.50 18.56 -26.18
C PRO A 278 -2.68 18.23 -25.24
N VAL A 279 -2.92 19.07 -24.24
CA VAL A 279 -4.04 18.88 -23.30
C VAL A 279 -5.05 20.01 -23.42
N GLU A 280 -6.30 19.64 -23.64
CA GLU A 280 -7.43 20.58 -23.78
C GLU A 280 -8.20 20.75 -22.46
N PHE A 281 -7.97 19.83 -21.51
CA PHE A 281 -8.61 19.84 -20.21
C PHE A 281 -7.65 19.38 -19.11
N VAL A 282 -7.98 19.71 -17.86
CA VAL A 282 -7.16 19.40 -16.67
C VAL A 282 -7.06 17.91 -16.36
N ALA A 283 -7.88 17.08 -17.01
CA ALA A 283 -7.85 15.62 -16.89
C ALA A 283 -8.04 14.98 -18.27
N GLY A 284 -7.41 13.83 -18.48
CA GLY A 284 -7.50 13.11 -19.73
C GLY A 284 -6.64 11.85 -19.77
N GLY A 285 -6.38 11.36 -20.98
CA GLY A 285 -5.36 10.35 -21.16
C GLY A 285 -4.84 10.29 -22.58
N CYS A 286 -3.67 9.70 -22.72
CA CYS A 286 -2.95 9.58 -23.97
C CYS A 286 -2.30 8.19 -24.07
N THR A 287 -1.88 7.84 -25.28
CA THR A 287 -1.13 6.62 -25.56
C THR A 287 0.26 7.00 -26.05
N ILE A 288 1.29 6.47 -25.39
CA ILE A 288 2.69 6.71 -25.69
C ILE A 288 3.25 5.47 -26.41
N PRO A 289 3.64 5.58 -27.69
CA PRO A 289 4.38 4.53 -28.35
C PRO A 289 5.82 4.49 -27.83
N VAL A 290 6.28 3.29 -27.49
CA VAL A 290 7.66 3.04 -27.02
C VAL A 290 8.29 2.01 -27.95
N PRO A 291 8.79 2.44 -29.13
CA PRO A 291 9.50 1.54 -30.04
C PRO A 291 10.81 1.09 -29.41
N GLY A 292 11.10 -0.21 -29.52
CA GLY A 292 12.25 -0.83 -28.88
C GLY A 292 12.20 -0.90 -27.37
N ALA A 293 10.99 -0.90 -26.79
CA ALA A 293 10.76 -0.94 -25.35
C ALA A 293 11.55 -2.09 -24.69
N ARG A 294 12.27 -1.76 -23.62
CA ARG A 294 12.89 -2.73 -22.73
C ARG A 294 11.87 -3.12 -21.65
N LEU A 295 11.49 -4.39 -21.62
CA LEU A 295 10.38 -4.86 -20.77
C LEU A 295 10.85 -5.15 -19.34
N TRP A 296 9.95 -4.95 -18.39
CA TRP A 296 10.13 -5.42 -17.03
C TRP A 296 9.73 -6.89 -16.93
N TRP A 297 10.57 -7.71 -16.31
CA TRP A 297 10.34 -9.12 -16.07
C TRP A 297 10.51 -9.49 -14.60
N PRO A 298 9.74 -10.47 -14.10
CA PRO A 298 9.97 -11.00 -12.77
C PRO A 298 11.24 -11.86 -12.73
N LYS A 299 11.76 -12.05 -11.51
CA LYS A 299 12.97 -12.81 -11.24
C LYS A 299 12.88 -14.23 -11.80
N GLY A 300 13.89 -14.59 -12.58
CA GLY A 300 13.98 -15.88 -13.27
C GLY A 300 13.30 -15.92 -14.64
N SER A 301 12.65 -14.83 -15.08
CA SER A 301 12.00 -14.73 -16.41
C SER A 301 12.61 -13.63 -17.30
N GLY A 302 13.56 -12.85 -16.79
CA GLY A 302 14.25 -11.78 -17.52
C GLY A 302 14.73 -10.68 -16.58
N GLU A 303 15.26 -9.59 -17.14
CA GLU A 303 15.70 -8.43 -16.38
C GLU A 303 14.50 -7.52 -15.98
N PRO A 304 14.43 -7.04 -14.73
CA PRO A 304 13.37 -6.14 -14.27
C PRO A 304 13.64 -4.68 -14.71
N VAL A 305 13.56 -4.40 -16.01
CA VAL A 305 13.90 -3.07 -16.53
C VAL A 305 12.93 -1.99 -16.03
N LEU A 306 13.48 -0.93 -15.46
CA LEU A 306 12.74 0.23 -14.97
C LEU A 306 13.15 1.49 -15.75
N TYR A 307 12.15 2.21 -16.25
CA TYR A 307 12.32 3.55 -16.79
C TYR A 307 12.15 4.57 -15.67
N THR A 308 13.06 5.54 -15.59
CA THR A 308 12.75 6.82 -14.95
C THR A 308 11.97 7.65 -15.96
N VAL A 309 10.70 7.94 -15.66
CA VAL A 309 9.83 8.75 -16.50
C VAL A 309 9.64 10.12 -15.86
N THR A 310 10.10 11.16 -16.54
CA THR A 310 9.86 12.56 -16.18
C THR A 310 8.73 13.12 -17.04
N THR A 311 7.66 13.57 -16.40
CA THR A 311 6.51 14.21 -17.03
C THR A 311 6.51 15.70 -16.70
N ASP A 312 6.66 16.53 -17.73
CA ASP A 312 6.53 17.98 -17.62
C ASP A 312 5.13 18.41 -18.09
N LEU A 313 4.47 19.27 -17.31
CA LEU A 313 3.32 20.06 -17.76
C LEU A 313 3.84 21.38 -18.30
N LEU A 314 3.70 21.59 -19.61
CA LEU A 314 4.09 22.82 -20.28
C LEU A 314 2.87 23.72 -20.46
N TYR A 315 3.07 25.03 -20.35
CA TYR A 315 2.12 26.04 -20.79
C TYR A 315 2.84 27.00 -21.73
N LYS A 316 2.38 27.07 -22.99
CA LYS A 316 2.98 27.89 -24.06
C LYS A 316 4.49 27.64 -24.19
N GLY A 317 4.89 26.37 -24.13
CA GLY A 317 6.28 25.91 -24.24
C GLY A 317 7.14 26.05 -22.97
N LYS A 318 6.61 26.60 -21.87
CA LYS A 318 7.32 26.71 -20.59
C LYS A 318 6.87 25.63 -19.61
N VAL A 319 7.81 24.92 -18.99
CA VAL A 319 7.51 23.97 -17.91
C VAL A 319 6.93 24.70 -16.70
N THR A 320 5.74 24.29 -16.27
CA THR A 320 4.99 24.84 -15.13
C THR A 320 4.90 23.89 -13.95
N ALA A 321 4.94 22.57 -14.20
CA ALA A 321 5.07 21.54 -13.20
C ALA A 321 5.83 20.35 -13.77
N THR A 322 6.52 19.61 -12.91
CA THR A 322 7.22 18.37 -13.28
C THR A 322 6.91 17.31 -12.23
N ARG A 323 6.69 16.08 -12.69
CA ARG A 323 6.61 14.90 -11.84
C ARG A 323 7.46 13.78 -12.43
N THR A 324 8.27 13.14 -11.60
CA THR A 324 9.13 12.02 -11.99
C THR A 324 8.72 10.78 -11.20
N GLY A 325 8.74 9.62 -11.87
CA GLY A 325 8.47 8.32 -11.25
C GLY A 325 9.14 7.19 -12.01
N ARG A 326 9.11 5.98 -11.43
CA ARG A 326 9.62 4.77 -12.06
C ARG A 326 8.46 4.01 -12.71
N VAL A 327 8.69 3.46 -13.91
CA VAL A 327 7.71 2.67 -14.67
C VAL A 327 8.40 1.44 -15.24
N GLY A 328 7.86 0.26 -14.94
CA GLY A 328 8.24 -0.99 -15.62
C GLY A 328 7.21 -1.34 -16.69
N ILE A 329 7.67 -1.49 -17.94
CA ILE A 329 6.79 -1.81 -19.06
C ILE A 329 6.59 -3.32 -19.11
N ARG A 330 5.39 -3.78 -18.74
CA ARG A 330 5.01 -5.19 -18.80
C ARG A 330 3.51 -5.38 -18.96
N LYS A 331 3.11 -6.48 -19.58
CA LYS A 331 1.74 -6.99 -19.53
C LYS A 331 1.67 -8.08 -18.46
N LEU A 332 0.72 -7.99 -17.53
CA LEU A 332 0.48 -9.03 -16.53
C LEU A 332 -0.98 -9.46 -16.61
N VAL A 333 -1.20 -10.77 -16.71
CA VAL A 333 -2.53 -11.39 -16.71
C VAL A 333 -2.53 -12.48 -15.65
N VAL A 334 -3.58 -12.52 -14.85
CA VAL A 334 -3.85 -13.64 -13.95
C VAL A 334 -5.02 -14.41 -14.54
N ASP A 335 -4.74 -15.62 -15.00
CA ASP A 335 -5.76 -16.53 -15.51
C ASP A 335 -6.09 -17.57 -14.44
N ARG A 336 -7.37 -17.76 -14.16
CA ARG A 336 -7.80 -18.72 -13.15
C ARG A 336 -9.16 -19.32 -13.48
N THR A 337 -9.35 -20.58 -13.13
CA THR A 337 -10.69 -21.16 -13.04
C THR A 337 -11.36 -20.76 -11.73
N GLU A 338 -12.68 -20.85 -11.66
CA GLU A 338 -13.43 -20.60 -10.41
C GLU A 338 -13.34 -21.80 -9.44
N LEU A 339 -13.18 -23.03 -9.97
CA LEU A 339 -13.22 -24.27 -9.19
C LEU A 339 -12.01 -25.16 -9.52
N SER A 340 -11.55 -25.96 -8.55
CA SER A 340 -10.50 -26.97 -8.74
C SER A 340 -10.97 -28.43 -8.81
N GLY A 341 -12.28 -28.64 -8.84
CA GLY A 341 -12.89 -29.97 -8.92
C GLY A 341 -13.13 -30.63 -7.56
N ARG A 342 -13.30 -31.96 -7.54
CA ARG A 342 -13.46 -32.75 -6.31
C ARG A 342 -12.12 -33.36 -5.89
N PRO A 343 -11.67 -33.24 -4.63
CA PRO A 343 -10.39 -33.78 -4.17
C PRO A 343 -10.33 -35.28 -4.39
N ARG A 344 -9.14 -35.81 -4.68
CA ARG A 344 -8.93 -37.25 -4.65
C ARG A 344 -9.01 -37.70 -3.18
N MET A 345 -9.98 -38.54 -2.85
CA MET A 345 -10.01 -39.23 -1.56
C MET A 345 -8.81 -40.17 -1.49
N VAL A 346 -7.79 -39.81 -0.71
CA VAL A 346 -6.61 -40.65 -0.49
C VAL A 346 -6.82 -41.42 0.81
N GLU A 347 -6.88 -42.75 0.72
CA GLU A 347 -6.84 -43.63 1.89
C GLU A 347 -5.58 -43.32 2.72
N PRO A 348 -5.65 -43.20 4.06
CA PRO A 348 -4.50 -42.86 4.91
C PRO A 348 -3.28 -43.77 4.71
N SER A 349 -3.49 -45.00 4.25
CA SER A 349 -2.43 -45.97 3.93
C SER A 349 -1.66 -45.68 2.64
N ALA A 350 -2.08 -44.68 1.84
CA ALA A 350 -1.47 -44.29 0.57
C ALA A 350 -0.82 -42.89 0.59
N ALA A 351 -0.73 -42.27 1.78
CA ALA A 351 -0.28 -40.89 1.98
C ALA A 351 1.15 -40.58 1.50
N GLU A 352 1.99 -41.59 1.22
CA GLU A 352 3.36 -41.38 0.75
C GLU A 352 3.49 -41.12 -0.77
N ARG A 353 2.40 -41.10 -1.57
CA ARG A 353 2.50 -41.01 -3.05
C ARG A 353 1.54 -40.05 -3.75
N VAL A 354 0.92 -39.10 -3.06
CA VAL A 354 0.07 -38.09 -3.72
C VAL A 354 0.79 -36.76 -3.80
N ARG A 355 1.20 -36.43 -5.03
CA ARG A 355 1.59 -35.11 -5.50
C ARG A 355 0.42 -34.14 -5.27
N LEU A 356 0.51 -33.29 -4.24
CA LEU A 356 -0.47 -32.23 -3.94
C LEU A 356 -0.36 -31.04 -4.92
N ASP A 357 0.63 -31.05 -5.83
CA ASP A 357 0.89 -30.03 -6.84
C ASP A 357 0.07 -30.23 -8.14
N THR A 358 -0.81 -31.24 -8.19
CA THR A 358 -1.72 -31.45 -9.34
C THR A 358 -3.17 -31.21 -8.91
N PRO A 359 -3.90 -30.27 -9.55
CA PRO A 359 -5.27 -29.99 -9.18
C PRO A 359 -6.16 -31.23 -9.40
N PRO A 360 -7.22 -31.41 -8.58
CA PRO A 360 -8.11 -32.55 -8.73
C PRO A 360 -8.81 -32.61 -10.10
N ASP A 361 -9.16 -31.45 -10.66
CA ASP A 361 -9.58 -31.27 -12.06
C ASP A 361 -8.38 -30.82 -12.91
N PRO A 362 -7.98 -31.59 -13.95
CA PRO A 362 -6.89 -31.22 -14.85
C PRO A 362 -7.07 -29.89 -15.59
N GLU A 363 -8.31 -29.41 -15.76
CA GLU A 363 -8.60 -28.12 -16.40
C GLU A 363 -8.45 -26.93 -15.43
N SER A 364 -8.38 -27.20 -14.13
CA SER A 364 -8.23 -26.17 -13.11
C SER A 364 -6.84 -25.56 -13.12
N HIS A 365 -6.78 -24.23 -13.01
CA HIS A 365 -5.53 -23.51 -12.99
C HIS A 365 -5.65 -22.16 -12.26
N PHE A 366 -4.51 -21.67 -11.77
CA PHE A 366 -4.29 -20.30 -11.31
C PHE A 366 -2.88 -19.92 -11.77
N ILE A 367 -2.78 -19.21 -12.90
CA ILE A 367 -1.51 -18.97 -13.59
C ILE A 367 -1.31 -17.47 -13.76
N PHE A 368 -0.09 -17.02 -13.45
CA PHE A 368 0.37 -15.68 -13.74
C PHE A 368 1.10 -15.70 -15.08
N TYR A 369 0.67 -14.87 -16.02
CA TYR A 369 1.35 -14.63 -17.28
C TYR A 369 1.99 -13.24 -17.25
N VAL A 370 3.29 -13.16 -17.53
CA VAL A 370 4.00 -11.88 -17.70
C VAL A 370 4.56 -11.81 -19.11
N ASN A 371 4.18 -10.76 -19.84
CA ASN A 371 4.51 -10.53 -21.24
C ASN A 371 4.14 -11.72 -22.16
N GLY A 372 3.08 -12.45 -21.80
CA GLY A 372 2.58 -13.62 -22.53
C GLY A 372 3.15 -14.96 -22.05
N GLU A 373 4.19 -14.96 -21.21
CA GLU A 373 4.84 -16.18 -20.73
C GLU A 373 4.33 -16.57 -19.32
N PRO A 374 4.03 -17.86 -19.07
CA PRO A 374 3.62 -18.33 -17.75
C PRO A 374 4.79 -18.25 -16.76
N VAL A 375 4.49 -17.77 -15.55
CA VAL A 375 5.46 -17.61 -14.47
C VAL A 375 5.12 -18.58 -13.35
N GLN A 376 6.06 -19.50 -13.06
CA GLN A 376 5.97 -20.32 -11.86
C GLN A 376 6.25 -19.46 -10.61
N VAL A 377 5.25 -19.30 -9.76
CA VAL A 377 5.38 -18.55 -8.51
C VAL A 377 6.21 -19.35 -7.51
N ARG A 378 7.24 -18.70 -6.96
CA ARG A 378 8.09 -19.19 -5.88
C ARG A 378 8.20 -18.04 -4.89
N GLY A 379 7.65 -18.19 -3.69
CA GLY A 379 7.45 -17.05 -2.82
C GLY A 379 7.20 -17.39 -1.37
N THR A 380 6.89 -16.34 -0.61
CA THR A 380 6.53 -16.42 0.80
C THR A 380 5.43 -15.40 1.12
N ASN A 381 4.77 -15.55 2.27
CA ASN A 381 3.91 -14.51 2.82
C ASN A 381 4.78 -13.50 3.58
N TRP A 382 4.60 -12.23 3.27
CA TRP A 382 5.23 -11.09 3.93
C TRP A 382 4.35 -10.62 5.09
N VAL A 383 4.91 -10.64 6.28
CA VAL A 383 4.27 -10.31 7.56
C VAL A 383 5.05 -9.14 8.21
N PRO A 384 4.53 -8.49 9.27
CA PRO A 384 5.23 -7.39 9.93
C PRO A 384 6.68 -7.74 10.30
N LEU A 385 7.61 -6.81 10.08
CA LEU A 385 9.02 -7.00 10.43
C LEU A 385 9.31 -6.77 11.92
N ASP A 386 8.43 -6.04 12.60
CA ASP A 386 8.48 -5.76 14.03
C ASP A 386 7.04 -5.58 14.55
N ALA A 387 6.82 -5.74 15.87
CA ALA A 387 5.54 -5.38 16.49
C ALA A 387 5.34 -3.85 16.55
N PHE A 388 6.44 -3.09 16.39
CA PHE A 388 6.46 -1.63 16.34
C PHE A 388 6.90 -1.15 14.96
N HIS A 389 5.95 -0.83 14.09
CA HIS A 389 6.20 -0.50 12.68
C HIS A 389 7.16 0.66 12.42
N SER A 390 7.40 1.54 13.40
CA SER A 390 8.45 2.57 13.27
C SER A 390 9.85 1.98 13.07
N ARG A 391 10.07 0.70 13.41
CA ARG A 391 11.33 -0.04 13.18
C ARG A 391 11.39 -0.76 11.84
N ASP A 392 10.31 -0.82 11.06
CA ASP A 392 10.29 -1.59 9.81
C ASP A 392 11.37 -1.13 8.82
N ALA A 393 11.57 0.19 8.71
CA ALA A 393 12.58 0.77 7.83
C ALA A 393 14.01 0.32 8.14
N GLU A 394 14.32 0.02 9.41
CA GLU A 394 15.63 -0.47 9.84
C GLU A 394 15.87 -1.95 9.45
N ARG A 395 14.78 -2.70 9.21
CA ARG A 395 14.80 -4.15 8.96
C ARG A 395 14.55 -4.51 7.50
N LEU A 396 13.91 -3.62 6.74
CA LEU A 396 13.40 -3.87 5.39
C LEU A 396 14.48 -4.39 4.43
N GLU A 397 15.62 -3.71 4.34
CA GLU A 397 16.69 -4.10 3.40
C GLU A 397 17.25 -5.50 3.71
N ALA A 398 17.43 -5.83 4.99
CA ALA A 398 17.90 -7.16 5.40
C ALA A 398 16.86 -8.25 5.11
N ALA A 399 15.58 -7.98 5.39
CA ALA A 399 14.51 -8.92 5.08
C ALA A 399 14.35 -9.14 3.56
N MET A 400 14.42 -8.09 2.76
CA MET A 400 14.37 -8.18 1.30
C MET A 400 15.61 -8.90 0.72
N ALA A 401 16.79 -8.76 1.33
CA ALA A 401 17.97 -9.53 0.93
C ALA A 401 17.76 -11.04 1.12
N LEU A 402 17.07 -11.46 2.20
CA LEU A 402 16.73 -12.88 2.41
C LEU A 402 15.72 -13.40 1.38
N VAL A 403 14.67 -12.62 1.09
CA VAL A 403 13.67 -12.97 0.05
C VAL A 403 14.35 -13.13 -1.32
N ASP A 404 15.26 -12.21 -1.64
CA ASP A 404 16.02 -12.22 -2.87
C ASP A 404 16.96 -13.43 -2.96
N ASP A 405 17.73 -13.72 -1.90
CA ASP A 405 18.67 -14.84 -1.84
C ASP A 405 17.97 -16.21 -1.99
N LEU A 406 16.77 -16.37 -1.43
CA LEU A 406 15.93 -17.57 -1.60
C LEU A 406 15.44 -17.77 -3.04
N GLY A 407 15.64 -16.79 -3.92
CA GLY A 407 15.16 -16.84 -5.31
C GLY A 407 13.65 -16.65 -5.42
N CYS A 408 13.01 -16.03 -4.42
CA CYS A 408 11.60 -15.70 -4.50
C CYS A 408 11.35 -14.74 -5.68
N ASN A 409 10.31 -15.00 -6.45
CA ASN A 409 9.82 -14.12 -7.52
C ASN A 409 8.44 -13.53 -7.23
N MET A 410 7.86 -13.85 -6.07
CA MET A 410 6.66 -13.21 -5.54
C MET A 410 6.66 -13.18 -4.01
N VAL A 411 6.06 -12.15 -3.43
CA VAL A 411 5.66 -12.08 -2.02
C VAL A 411 4.18 -11.74 -1.90
N ARG A 412 3.49 -12.36 -0.94
CA ARG A 412 2.11 -11.99 -0.57
C ARG A 412 2.12 -11.11 0.67
N CYS A 413 1.78 -9.84 0.53
CA CYS A 413 1.59 -8.93 1.66
C CYS A 413 0.29 -9.27 2.38
N TRP A 414 0.40 -9.93 3.53
CA TRP A 414 -0.72 -10.46 4.29
C TRP A 414 -1.59 -9.36 4.92
N GLY A 415 -2.92 -9.53 4.84
CA GLY A 415 -3.91 -8.52 5.20
C GLY A 415 -4.00 -8.11 6.68
N GLY A 416 -3.31 -8.74 7.62
CA GLY A 416 -3.27 -8.24 9.01
C GLY A 416 -2.05 -7.37 9.33
N ASN A 417 -1.24 -7.06 8.33
CA ASN A 417 -0.14 -6.09 8.38
C ASN A 417 -0.64 -4.68 8.01
N VAL A 418 0.27 -3.70 7.98
CA VAL A 418 0.10 -2.41 7.30
C VAL A 418 0.33 -2.56 5.78
N TYR A 419 -0.12 -1.56 5.02
CA TYR A 419 0.40 -1.38 3.66
C TYR A 419 1.84 -0.89 3.73
N GLU A 420 2.78 -1.64 3.17
CA GLU A 420 4.21 -1.33 3.24
C GLU A 420 4.56 0.06 2.67
N ALA A 421 5.74 0.56 3.08
CA ALA A 421 6.28 1.83 2.61
C ALA A 421 6.69 1.75 1.12
N GLU A 422 6.77 2.88 0.43
CA GLU A 422 7.19 2.94 -0.98
C GLU A 422 8.48 2.15 -1.25
N ARG A 423 9.46 2.22 -0.32
CA ARG A 423 10.74 1.53 -0.46
C ARG A 423 10.61 0.02 -0.60
N PHE A 424 9.61 -0.61 0.03
CA PHE A 424 9.37 -2.05 -0.13
C PHE A 424 8.98 -2.38 -1.58
N PHE A 425 8.02 -1.65 -2.13
CA PHE A 425 7.62 -1.82 -3.51
C PHE A 425 8.74 -1.42 -4.47
N ASP A 426 9.56 -0.43 -4.11
CA ASP A 426 10.70 -0.05 -4.93
C ASP A 426 11.73 -1.17 -5.05
N LEU A 427 12.01 -1.87 -3.96
CA LEU A 427 12.87 -3.05 -3.92
C LEU A 427 12.27 -4.22 -4.71
N CYS A 428 10.96 -4.44 -4.60
CA CYS A 428 10.26 -5.44 -5.41
C CYS A 428 10.35 -5.13 -6.91
N ASP A 429 10.16 -3.88 -7.30
CA ASP A 429 10.31 -3.42 -8.68
C ASP A 429 11.75 -3.63 -9.18
N GLU A 430 12.76 -3.27 -8.38
CA GLU A 430 14.19 -3.39 -8.72
C GLU A 430 14.64 -4.84 -8.87
N LYS A 431 14.09 -5.74 -8.04
CA LYS A 431 14.51 -7.15 -7.98
C LYS A 431 13.66 -8.08 -8.83
N GLY A 432 12.61 -7.58 -9.47
CA GLY A 432 11.67 -8.43 -10.22
C GLY A 432 10.82 -9.33 -9.30
N ILE A 433 10.52 -8.90 -8.09
CA ILE A 433 9.72 -9.69 -7.13
C ILE A 433 8.27 -9.21 -7.23
N LEU A 434 7.38 -10.04 -7.74
CA LEU A 434 5.95 -9.73 -7.84
C LEU A 434 5.32 -9.54 -6.44
N VAL A 435 4.28 -8.71 -6.35
CA VAL A 435 3.55 -8.46 -5.11
C VAL A 435 2.09 -8.86 -5.27
N TRP A 436 1.65 -9.78 -4.43
CA TRP A 436 0.23 -10.02 -4.13
C TRP A 436 -0.12 -9.16 -2.93
N GLN A 437 -1.02 -8.18 -3.10
CA GLN A 437 -1.35 -7.22 -2.06
C GLN A 437 -2.75 -7.48 -1.51
N ASP A 438 -2.85 -7.95 -0.27
CA ASP A 438 -4.12 -7.96 0.45
C ASP A 438 -4.51 -6.53 0.88
N PHE A 439 -5.81 -6.21 0.94
CA PHE A 439 -6.26 -5.09 1.76
C PHE A 439 -6.15 -5.46 3.25
N ALA A 440 -6.07 -4.46 4.13
CA ALA A 440 -5.78 -4.65 5.56
C ALA A 440 -6.97 -5.22 6.34
N PHE A 441 -7.32 -6.48 6.03
CA PHE A 441 -8.35 -7.30 6.64
C PHE A 441 -7.85 -8.75 6.74
N ALA A 442 -7.97 -9.36 7.92
CA ALA A 442 -7.55 -10.75 8.12
C ALA A 442 -8.37 -11.49 9.19
N CYS A 443 -8.81 -12.71 8.86
CA CYS A 443 -9.44 -13.73 9.71
C CYS A 443 -10.61 -13.28 10.59
N CYS A 444 -11.18 -12.12 10.29
CA CYS A 444 -12.24 -11.50 11.07
C CYS A 444 -13.41 -11.13 10.16
N ARG A 445 -14.64 -11.22 10.66
CA ARG A 445 -15.80 -10.62 9.99
C ARG A 445 -15.95 -9.19 10.52
N TYR A 446 -15.56 -8.23 9.68
CA TYR A 446 -15.58 -6.80 10.01
C TYR A 446 -17.00 -6.21 9.91
N PRO A 447 -17.24 -5.02 10.49
CA PRO A 447 -18.53 -4.34 10.43
C PRO A 447 -19.02 -4.15 8.99
N GLN A 448 -20.32 -4.30 8.76
CA GLN A 448 -20.95 -4.19 7.44
C GLN A 448 -21.82 -2.93 7.28
N THR A 449 -21.74 -2.01 8.25
CA THR A 449 -22.48 -0.74 8.28
C THR A 449 -22.01 0.22 7.19
N ALA A 450 -22.89 1.11 6.73
CA ALA A 450 -22.55 2.08 5.69
C ALA A 450 -21.35 2.96 6.09
N GLU A 451 -21.32 3.47 7.31
CA GLU A 451 -20.23 4.28 7.85
C GLU A 451 -18.87 3.56 7.81
N PHE A 452 -18.82 2.28 8.20
CA PHE A 452 -17.57 1.53 8.13
C PHE A 452 -17.13 1.33 6.68
N LEU A 453 -18.07 0.99 5.78
CA LEU A 453 -17.77 0.80 4.36
C LEU A 453 -17.27 2.07 3.68
N GLU A 454 -17.77 3.25 4.05
CA GLU A 454 -17.26 4.54 3.56
C GLU A 454 -15.80 4.75 3.98
N ARG A 455 -15.46 4.49 5.24
CA ARG A 455 -14.07 4.56 5.73
C ARG A 455 -13.15 3.58 4.98
N VAL A 456 -13.62 2.37 4.70
CA VAL A 456 -12.88 1.38 3.91
C VAL A 456 -12.69 1.85 2.46
N GLN A 457 -13.71 2.46 1.86
CA GLN A 457 -13.61 3.02 0.52
C GLN A 457 -12.53 4.10 0.46
N GLU A 458 -12.55 5.06 1.40
CA GLU A 458 -11.55 6.13 1.47
C GLU A 458 -10.12 5.60 1.63
N GLU A 459 -9.94 4.59 2.50
CA GLU A 459 -8.66 3.91 2.68
C GLU A 459 -8.18 3.27 1.38
N ALA A 460 -9.02 2.43 0.78
CA ALA A 460 -8.69 1.71 -0.45
C ALA A 460 -8.37 2.67 -1.60
N GLU A 461 -9.10 3.77 -1.71
CA GLU A 461 -8.85 4.80 -2.71
C GLU A 461 -7.47 5.45 -2.59
N ARG A 462 -7.00 5.72 -1.37
CA ARG A 462 -5.67 6.27 -1.12
C ARG A 462 -4.58 5.23 -1.41
N VAL A 463 -4.77 4.01 -0.93
CA VAL A 463 -3.83 2.89 -1.12
C VAL A 463 -3.65 2.55 -2.59
N VAL A 464 -4.75 2.39 -3.35
CA VAL A 464 -4.68 2.05 -4.77
C VAL A 464 -4.00 3.17 -5.56
N ARG A 465 -4.32 4.45 -5.31
CA ARG A 465 -3.66 5.56 -6.01
C ARG A 465 -2.16 5.61 -5.76
N ARG A 466 -1.74 5.29 -4.53
CA ARG A 466 -0.34 5.24 -4.12
C ARG A 466 0.40 4.11 -4.85
N LEU A 467 -0.14 2.90 -4.84
CA LEU A 467 0.60 1.70 -5.24
C LEU A 467 0.46 1.30 -6.72
N ARG A 468 -0.58 1.75 -7.43
CA ARG A 468 -0.96 1.22 -8.76
C ARG A 468 0.10 1.34 -9.86
N ASN A 469 1.08 2.22 -9.71
CA ASN A 469 2.15 2.43 -10.70
C ASN A 469 3.34 1.46 -10.53
N HIS A 470 3.43 0.73 -9.42
CA HIS A 470 4.52 -0.25 -9.23
C HIS A 470 4.37 -1.41 -10.23
N PRO A 471 5.38 -1.68 -11.07
CA PRO A 471 5.34 -2.81 -11.99
C PRO A 471 5.25 -4.15 -11.27
N ALA A 472 5.86 -4.30 -10.10
CA ALA A 472 5.85 -5.51 -9.28
C ALA A 472 4.45 -5.89 -8.77
N LEU A 473 3.58 -4.91 -8.51
CA LEU A 473 2.23 -5.19 -8.03
C LEU A 473 1.47 -6.02 -9.07
N ALA A 474 1.11 -7.25 -8.72
CA ALA A 474 0.59 -8.26 -9.62
C ALA A 474 -0.92 -8.45 -9.48
N ILE A 475 -1.41 -8.54 -8.24
CA ILE A 475 -2.80 -8.81 -7.92
C ILE A 475 -3.21 -8.10 -6.63
N TRP A 476 -4.44 -7.63 -6.58
CA TRP A 476 -5.09 -7.19 -5.35
C TRP A 476 -5.92 -8.33 -4.75
N CYS A 477 -5.87 -8.49 -3.44
CA CYS A 477 -6.69 -9.44 -2.71
C CYS A 477 -7.52 -8.72 -1.65
N GLY A 478 -8.79 -9.05 -1.52
CA GLY A 478 -9.70 -8.35 -0.63
C GLY A 478 -9.37 -8.55 0.85
N ASP A 479 -8.96 -9.74 1.24
CA ASP A 479 -8.67 -10.10 2.63
C ASP A 479 -7.93 -11.44 2.76
N ASN A 480 -7.44 -11.72 3.97
CA ASN A 480 -6.97 -13.04 4.37
C ASN A 480 -8.07 -13.83 5.09
N GLU A 481 -8.48 -14.96 4.52
CA GLU A 481 -9.31 -16.02 5.12
C GLU A 481 -10.69 -15.58 5.65
N ILE A 482 -11.24 -14.44 5.21
CA ILE A 482 -12.56 -14.03 5.72
C ILE A 482 -13.65 -14.90 5.13
N ASP A 483 -13.53 -15.36 3.89
CA ASP A 483 -14.47 -16.34 3.34
C ASP A 483 -14.53 -17.59 4.24
N MET A 484 -13.38 -18.08 4.74
CA MET A 484 -13.33 -19.20 5.70
C MET A 484 -14.02 -18.86 7.03
N ALA A 485 -13.87 -17.63 7.53
CA ALA A 485 -14.56 -17.17 8.73
C ALA A 485 -16.10 -17.17 8.56
N TYR A 486 -16.62 -16.78 7.39
CA TYR A 486 -18.05 -16.91 7.08
C TYR A 486 -18.49 -18.38 7.05
N LEU A 487 -17.74 -19.23 6.35
CA LEU A 487 -18.07 -20.66 6.18
C LEU A 487 -18.07 -21.43 7.50
N SER A 488 -17.16 -21.10 8.43
CA SER A 488 -17.03 -21.79 9.72
C SER A 488 -18.31 -21.79 10.57
N GLU A 489 -19.18 -20.80 10.37
CA GLU A 489 -20.48 -20.68 11.03
C GLU A 489 -21.67 -20.89 10.06
N GLY A 490 -21.40 -21.41 8.86
CA GLY A 490 -22.43 -21.67 7.84
C GLY A 490 -23.03 -20.41 7.21
N LEU A 491 -22.34 -19.27 7.26
CA LEU A 491 -22.75 -18.03 6.61
C LEU A 491 -22.18 -17.94 5.19
N SER A 492 -22.93 -17.28 4.30
CA SER A 492 -22.48 -17.04 2.92
C SER A 492 -21.45 -15.90 2.86
N PRO A 493 -20.25 -16.12 2.30
CA PRO A 493 -19.29 -15.04 2.05
C PRO A 493 -19.77 -13.99 1.04
N GLU A 494 -20.84 -14.27 0.26
CA GLU A 494 -21.45 -13.29 -0.66
C GLU A 494 -21.93 -12.03 0.07
N HIS A 495 -22.20 -12.12 1.37
CA HIS A 495 -22.64 -11.00 2.19
C HIS A 495 -21.50 -10.08 2.66
N ASN A 496 -20.24 -10.43 2.40
CA ASN A 496 -19.10 -9.56 2.71
C ASN A 496 -19.05 -8.36 1.75
N ARG A 497 -19.72 -7.26 2.11
CA ARG A 497 -19.84 -6.07 1.26
C ARG A 497 -18.50 -5.38 1.03
N ILE A 498 -17.53 -5.55 1.93
CA ILE A 498 -16.18 -5.00 1.77
C ILE A 498 -15.56 -5.55 0.49
N THR A 499 -15.44 -6.88 0.39
CA THR A 499 -14.70 -7.52 -0.70
C THR A 499 -15.57 -7.84 -1.92
N ARG A 500 -16.90 -7.85 -1.79
CA ARG A 500 -17.82 -8.09 -2.91
C ARG A 500 -18.40 -6.82 -3.55
N VAL A 501 -18.33 -5.67 -2.88
CA VAL A 501 -18.90 -4.40 -3.40
C VAL A 501 -17.88 -3.27 -3.38
N VAL A 502 -17.35 -2.92 -2.21
CA VAL A 502 -16.53 -1.70 -2.04
C VAL A 502 -15.20 -1.80 -2.77
N LEU A 503 -14.39 -2.81 -2.46
CA LEU A 503 -13.05 -2.94 -3.03
C LEU A 503 -13.06 -3.14 -4.56
N PRO A 504 -13.91 -4.01 -5.15
CA PRO A 504 -14.03 -4.11 -6.60
C PRO A 504 -14.41 -2.80 -7.28
N ALA A 505 -15.32 -2.01 -6.69
CA ALA A 505 -15.74 -0.72 -7.25
C ALA A 505 -14.60 0.30 -7.23
N VAL A 506 -13.81 0.34 -6.15
CA VAL A 506 -12.61 1.17 -6.07
C VAL A 506 -11.58 0.78 -7.12
N LEU A 507 -11.29 -0.53 -7.24
CA LEU A 507 -10.33 -1.04 -8.22
C LEU A 507 -10.77 -0.79 -9.66
N HIS A 508 -12.06 -1.00 -9.98
CA HIS A 508 -12.59 -0.70 -11.31
C HIS A 508 -12.39 0.77 -11.70
N ARG A 509 -12.44 1.69 -10.73
CA ARG A 509 -12.25 3.13 -11.00
C ARG A 509 -10.78 3.54 -11.03
N LEU A 510 -9.92 2.91 -10.24
CA LEU A 510 -8.57 3.41 -9.97
C LEU A 510 -7.43 2.54 -10.50
N ASP A 511 -7.67 1.24 -10.71
CA ASP A 511 -6.69 0.27 -11.24
C ASP A 511 -7.39 -0.87 -12.02
N PRO A 512 -8.17 -0.55 -13.08
CA PRO A 512 -9.08 -1.50 -13.74
C PRO A 512 -8.39 -2.64 -14.51
N PHE A 513 -7.07 -2.56 -14.70
CA PHE A 513 -6.32 -3.51 -15.52
C PHE A 513 -5.60 -4.57 -14.70
N ARG A 514 -5.66 -4.48 -13.37
CA ARG A 514 -5.01 -5.41 -12.46
C ARG A 514 -6.03 -6.42 -11.93
N ALA A 515 -5.58 -7.66 -11.75
CA ALA A 515 -6.43 -8.73 -11.26
C ALA A 515 -6.87 -8.48 -9.81
N PHE A 516 -8.05 -9.02 -9.45
CA PHE A 516 -8.58 -8.99 -8.10
C PHE A 516 -9.10 -10.37 -7.68
N VAL A 517 -8.81 -10.76 -6.43
CA VAL A 517 -9.41 -11.92 -5.77
C VAL A 517 -10.12 -11.45 -4.48
N PRO A 518 -11.38 -11.82 -4.24
CA PRO A 518 -12.11 -11.28 -3.09
C PRO A 518 -11.61 -11.68 -1.70
N SER A 519 -11.00 -12.85 -1.55
CA SER A 519 -10.47 -13.41 -0.30
C SER A 519 -9.34 -14.37 -0.67
N SER A 520 -8.43 -14.64 0.25
CA SER A 520 -7.40 -15.67 0.11
C SER A 520 -7.45 -16.62 1.32
N PRO A 521 -7.91 -17.88 1.18
CA PRO A 521 -8.45 -18.46 -0.04
C PRO A 521 -9.84 -17.90 -0.38
N TYR A 522 -10.13 -17.76 -1.68
CA TYR A 522 -11.45 -17.37 -2.16
C TYR A 522 -12.43 -18.55 -2.12
N THR A 523 -13.72 -18.28 -1.89
CA THR A 523 -14.81 -19.24 -2.08
C THR A 523 -15.88 -18.69 -3.03
N PRO A 524 -16.07 -19.33 -4.20
CA PRO A 524 -17.14 -18.96 -5.11
C PRO A 524 -18.52 -19.19 -4.51
N PRO A 525 -19.50 -18.32 -4.81
CA PRO A 525 -20.90 -18.51 -4.42
C PRO A 525 -21.49 -19.90 -4.68
N ALA A 526 -21.11 -20.50 -5.81
CA ALA A 526 -21.62 -21.80 -6.23
C ALA A 526 -21.19 -22.92 -5.26
N VAL A 527 -20.00 -22.83 -4.67
CA VAL A 527 -19.49 -23.79 -3.69
C VAL A 527 -20.35 -23.76 -2.42
N PHE A 528 -20.62 -22.56 -1.90
CA PHE A 528 -21.46 -22.38 -0.72
C PHE A 528 -22.88 -22.94 -0.92
N ARG A 529 -23.52 -22.61 -2.04
CA ARG A 529 -24.90 -23.03 -2.35
C ARG A 529 -25.04 -24.56 -2.51
N GLN A 530 -23.98 -25.24 -2.93
CA GLN A 530 -23.97 -26.70 -3.12
C GLN A 530 -23.70 -27.48 -1.82
N LYS A 531 -23.31 -26.80 -0.72
CA LYS A 531 -22.93 -27.42 0.57
C LYS A 531 -21.86 -28.52 0.40
N ASP A 532 -20.94 -28.35 -0.54
CA ASP A 532 -19.85 -29.30 -0.80
C ASP A 532 -18.53 -28.68 -0.29
N PRO A 533 -18.17 -28.87 1.00
CA PRO A 533 -16.99 -28.26 1.60
C PRO A 533 -15.68 -28.78 1.00
N TRP A 534 -15.75 -29.77 0.12
CA TRP A 534 -14.59 -30.39 -0.52
C TRP A 534 -14.26 -29.75 -1.87
N ARG A 535 -15.09 -28.88 -2.45
CA ARG A 535 -14.72 -28.14 -3.67
C ARG A 535 -13.78 -26.99 -3.31
N ALA A 536 -12.49 -27.25 -3.43
CA ALA A 536 -11.47 -26.23 -3.27
C ALA A 536 -11.50 -25.25 -4.47
N THR A 537 -10.89 -24.09 -4.27
CA THR A 537 -10.53 -23.21 -5.40
C THR A 537 -9.16 -23.59 -5.93
N PRO A 538 -8.77 -23.15 -7.13
CA PRO A 538 -7.42 -23.41 -7.66
C PRO A 538 -6.29 -22.74 -6.87
N GLU A 539 -6.63 -21.86 -5.92
CA GLU A 539 -5.71 -21.24 -4.97
C GLU A 539 -5.32 -22.18 -3.82
N GLN A 540 -6.20 -23.14 -3.48
CA GLN A 540 -6.05 -24.11 -2.38
C GLN A 540 -5.51 -25.43 -2.91
#